data_AF-E9FEZ9-F1
#
_entry.id   AF-E9FEZ9-F1
#
_cell.length_a   1.000
_cell.length_b   1.000
_cell.length_c   1.000
_cell.angle_alpha   90.00
_cell.angle_beta   90.00
_cell.angle_gamma   90.00
#
_symmetry.space_group_name_H-M   'P 1'
#
loop_
_entity.id
_entity.type
_entity.pdbx_description
1 polymer ?
#
loop_
_entity_poly.entity_id
_entity_poly.type
_entity_poly.pdbx_seq_one_letter_code
_entity_poly.pdbx_strand_id
1 'polypeptide(L)'
;MRLRKEIIMSEFEKNPANDELVEKVTEQTPELTETIEQGHKEDQPNIEEESKSDQVVEPKQEGISLQTLLQTKRKEIIAVLAIVALAIVAFVGYNIYDSQPKSIIGEVKVQFSGYEETGKLTYNSEEIASKIEELSYRKAGFNNNQAKALVQKDPVAYSEVSRNPKLAAMLQKAEAMITSVQFNFDRTSELKNGDEVTFTITTNSQSAAVKAEKKTFKVADLKEYEKVSTADLLKETPVTFTGFNGYGIASITENPNKDGYFNFEDNKRPTNLKNGDTVTLTVSVTYINELKSKGKVVDNNKVEVTVEGLKDLKDVKNFADLLKKNDDYSKSENQNSSFSTYTLESQGSYLKVIPEENKKSNGKVSLITVYKVTWSSGNSKEVRYKYYGYQAYLLKDNNLDLDAASKVSSWGSKDLEGLKAELATEGYKVYEEKKSE
;
A
#
# COMPACT_ATOMS: atom_id res chain seq x y z
N MET A 1 39.29 19.14 6.60
CA MET A 1 38.35 20.16 7.11
C MET A 1 37.09 19.45 7.59
N ARG A 2 36.32 19.96 8.56
CA ARG A 2 35.17 19.22 9.14
C ARG A 2 33.98 19.18 8.18
N LEU A 3 33.31 18.03 8.08
CA LEU A 3 31.97 17.94 7.47
C LEU A 3 30.96 18.67 8.34
N ARG A 4 29.98 19.32 7.71
CA ARG A 4 28.61 19.40 8.24
C ARG A 4 27.73 18.47 7.43
N LYS A 5 26.72 17.91 8.09
CA LYS A 5 25.74 16.98 7.53
C LYS A 5 24.37 17.51 7.94
N GLU A 6 23.68 18.17 7.03
CA GLU A 6 22.33 18.67 7.27
C GLU A 6 21.30 17.69 6.69
N ILE A 7 20.24 17.49 7.46
CA ILE A 7 19.14 16.56 7.19
C ILE A 7 17.89 17.44 7.14
N ILE A 8 17.17 17.40 6.03
CA ILE A 8 15.85 18.01 5.91
C ILE A 8 14.84 16.87 5.88
N MET A 9 14.02 16.82 6.94
CA MET A 9 12.73 16.12 6.93
C MET A 9 11.70 17.11 6.43
N SER A 10 10.69 16.63 5.71
CA SER A 10 9.46 17.39 5.45
C SER A 10 8.27 16.50 5.80
N GLU A 11 7.51 16.91 6.81
CA GLU A 11 6.31 16.20 7.25
C GLU A 11 5.20 16.30 6.21
N PHE A 12 4.32 15.29 6.16
CA PHE A 12 3.21 15.21 5.21
C PHE A 12 1.91 15.05 5.99
N GLU A 13 1.38 16.17 6.51
CA GLU A 13 0.03 16.18 7.07
C GLU A 13 -1.03 16.14 5.96
N LYS A 14 -2.16 15.51 6.25
CA LYS A 14 -3.35 15.50 5.39
C LYS A 14 -4.50 16.20 6.12
N ASN A 15 -5.23 17.06 5.41
CA ASN A 15 -6.68 17.20 5.62
C ASN A 15 -7.38 17.64 4.32
N PRO A 16 -8.64 17.25 4.06
CA PRO A 16 -9.33 17.52 2.78
C PRO A 16 -10.50 18.51 2.91
N ALA A 17 -11.20 18.70 1.79
CA ALA A 17 -12.62 19.09 1.60
C ALA A 17 -12.90 20.42 0.87
N ASN A 18 -13.51 20.27 -0.31
CA ASN A 18 -14.64 21.06 -0.88
C ASN A 18 -14.45 22.57 -1.19
N ASP A 19 -15.10 23.17 -2.20
CA ASP A 19 -16.05 22.62 -3.18
C ASP A 19 -16.03 23.34 -4.55
N GLU A 20 -16.90 22.88 -5.47
CA GLU A 20 -17.08 23.36 -6.85
C GLU A 20 -17.28 24.89 -7.02
N LEU A 21 -16.79 25.41 -8.16
CA LEU A 21 -17.59 26.28 -9.04
C LEU A 21 -17.17 26.08 -10.50
N VAL A 22 -18.11 26.20 -11.44
CA VAL A 22 -17.93 25.83 -12.86
C VAL A 22 -18.22 27.02 -13.77
N GLU A 23 -17.34 27.29 -14.73
CA GLU A 23 -17.67 28.09 -15.92
C GLU A 23 -17.06 27.47 -17.19
N LYS A 24 -17.74 27.62 -18.33
CA LYS A 24 -17.39 26.97 -19.61
C LYS A 24 -16.88 28.00 -20.62
N VAL A 25 -15.81 27.65 -21.35
CA VAL A 25 -15.58 28.13 -22.71
C VAL A 25 -15.15 26.94 -23.59
N THR A 26 -15.68 26.87 -24.80
CA THR A 26 -15.39 25.82 -25.80
C THR A 26 -14.35 26.27 -26.82
N GLU A 27 -13.37 25.43 -27.12
CA GLU A 27 -12.48 25.60 -28.28
C GLU A 27 -13.11 25.03 -29.57
N GLN A 28 -12.63 25.51 -30.72
CA GLN A 28 -12.95 24.97 -32.05
C GLN A 28 -11.66 24.79 -32.86
N THR A 29 -11.56 23.65 -33.55
CA THR A 29 -10.50 23.33 -34.52
C THR A 29 -10.99 23.63 -35.94
N PRO A 30 -10.08 23.91 -36.90
CA PRO A 30 -10.12 23.12 -38.13
C PRO A 30 -8.74 22.65 -38.64
N GLU A 31 -8.76 21.65 -39.52
CA GLU A 31 -7.62 20.95 -40.11
C GLU A 31 -7.13 21.58 -41.43
N LEU A 32 -6.02 21.07 -41.98
CA LEU A 32 -5.56 21.00 -43.40
C LEU A 32 -4.09 20.49 -43.37
N THR A 33 -3.61 19.35 -43.89
CA THR A 33 -3.96 18.37 -44.96
C THR A 33 -3.10 18.49 -46.24
N GLU A 34 -2.79 17.35 -46.86
CA GLU A 34 -1.74 17.00 -47.85
C GLU A 34 -1.79 17.75 -49.21
N THR A 35 -0.68 18.19 -49.84
CA THR A 35 0.42 17.52 -50.62
C THR A 35 0.11 17.30 -52.12
N ILE A 36 1.04 17.67 -53.06
CA ILE A 36 1.46 16.92 -54.30
C ILE A 36 2.35 17.72 -55.32
N GLU A 37 3.41 17.04 -55.79
CA GLU A 37 4.25 17.05 -57.04
C GLU A 37 4.72 18.27 -57.90
N GLN A 38 6.06 18.37 -57.99
CA GLN A 38 7.00 18.33 -59.16
C GLN A 38 6.75 18.96 -60.57
N GLY A 39 7.82 19.62 -61.07
CA GLY A 39 8.31 19.58 -62.48
C GLY A 39 8.58 20.95 -63.16
N HIS A 40 9.45 21.13 -64.17
CA HIS A 40 10.71 20.47 -64.61
C HIS A 40 11.41 21.33 -65.72
N LYS A 41 12.75 21.51 -65.68
CA LYS A 41 13.71 21.94 -66.76
C LYS A 41 13.62 23.34 -67.47
N GLU A 42 14.84 23.89 -67.71
CA GLU A 42 15.36 24.71 -68.86
C GLU A 42 14.57 25.95 -69.38
N ASP A 43 15.17 27.04 -69.91
CA ASP A 43 16.48 27.24 -70.56
C ASP A 43 17.06 28.71 -70.40
N GLN A 44 18.19 29.03 -71.05
CA GLN A 44 18.93 30.33 -71.01
C GLN A 44 18.36 31.44 -71.95
N PRO A 45 18.70 32.76 -71.84
CA PRO A 45 19.91 33.30 -72.54
C PRO A 45 20.56 34.63 -72.00
N ASN A 46 21.72 34.99 -72.60
CA ASN A 46 22.35 36.33 -72.86
C ASN A 46 22.43 37.45 -71.78
N ILE A 47 23.62 37.96 -71.40
CA ILE A 47 24.62 38.85 -72.08
C ILE A 47 24.33 40.36 -71.89
N GLU A 48 25.31 41.07 -71.31
CA GLU A 48 25.75 42.41 -71.74
C GLU A 48 27.24 42.62 -71.32
N GLU A 49 27.99 43.47 -72.03
CA GLU A 49 29.44 43.71 -71.84
C GLU A 49 29.72 45.14 -71.36
N GLU A 50 30.80 45.37 -70.58
CA GLU A 50 31.59 46.60 -70.69
C GLU A 50 33.08 46.41 -70.26
N SER A 51 33.93 47.44 -70.41
CA SER A 51 35.31 47.25 -70.91
C SER A 51 36.45 48.11 -70.29
N LYS A 52 37.70 47.79 -70.69
CA LYS A 52 39.04 48.43 -70.42
C LYS A 52 39.72 47.96 -69.12
N SER A 53 40.97 47.46 -69.10
CA SER A 53 42.31 48.01 -69.51
C SER A 53 42.81 49.09 -68.52
N ASP A 54 44.07 49.12 -68.03
CA ASP A 54 45.40 48.80 -68.60
C ASP A 54 46.28 47.94 -67.63
N GLN A 55 47.28 47.11 -68.00
CA GLN A 55 48.57 47.25 -68.71
C GLN A 55 49.64 48.09 -67.93
N VAL A 56 50.83 47.63 -67.52
CA VAL A 56 51.53 46.29 -67.52
C VAL A 56 52.19 46.06 -66.11
N VAL A 57 53.33 45.41 -65.77
CA VAL A 57 54.56 44.84 -66.41
C VAL A 57 55.13 43.69 -65.52
N GLU A 58 56.21 42.99 -65.94
CA GLU A 58 56.97 41.99 -65.13
C GLU A 58 58.49 42.07 -65.46
N PRO A 59 59.41 41.72 -64.54
CA PRO A 59 60.21 40.50 -64.79
C PRO A 59 60.54 39.63 -63.56
N LYS A 60 61.00 38.40 -63.86
CA LYS A 60 61.37 37.26 -62.99
C LYS A 60 62.78 37.44 -62.36
N GLN A 61 63.38 36.59 -61.51
CA GLN A 61 63.28 35.14 -61.17
C GLN A 61 63.45 34.95 -59.63
N GLU A 62 63.33 33.79 -58.99
CA GLU A 62 63.25 32.40 -59.47
C GLU A 62 62.46 31.50 -58.49
N GLY A 63 61.77 30.48 -59.00
CA GLY A 63 61.08 29.49 -58.16
C GLY A 63 60.63 28.26 -58.93
N ILE A 64 60.89 27.07 -58.39
CA ILE A 64 60.47 25.79 -59.02
C ILE A 64 58.95 25.68 -58.90
N SER A 65 58.24 25.94 -59.99
CA SER A 65 56.78 25.96 -59.98
C SER A 65 56.19 24.54 -59.84
N LEU A 66 55.10 24.41 -59.09
CA LEU A 66 54.34 23.15 -58.94
C LEU A 66 53.89 22.56 -60.29
N GLN A 67 53.83 23.39 -61.34
CA GLN A 67 53.39 23.01 -62.68
C GLN A 67 54.37 22.06 -63.39
N THR A 68 55.70 22.20 -63.21
CA THR A 68 56.69 21.32 -63.87
C THR A 68 56.79 19.94 -63.23
N LEU A 69 56.54 19.83 -61.92
CA LEU A 69 56.39 18.54 -61.23
C LEU A 69 55.10 17.81 -61.64
N LEU A 70 53.98 18.55 -61.79
CA LEU A 70 52.69 17.98 -62.19
C LEU A 70 52.68 17.40 -63.61
N GLN A 71 53.52 17.90 -64.53
CA GLN A 71 53.61 17.36 -65.89
C GLN A 71 54.43 16.06 -65.96
N THR A 72 55.54 15.97 -65.22
CA THR A 72 56.52 14.88 -65.34
C THR A 72 56.18 13.63 -64.51
N LYS A 73 55.45 13.78 -63.40
CA LYS A 73 55.14 12.69 -62.44
C LYS A 73 53.65 12.41 -62.25
N ARG A 74 52.83 12.80 -63.23
CA ARG A 74 51.36 12.89 -63.15
C ARG A 74 50.64 11.64 -62.62
N LYS A 75 51.05 10.42 -63.02
CA LYS A 75 50.45 9.16 -62.53
C LYS A 75 50.80 8.85 -61.06
N GLU A 76 52.03 9.11 -60.65
CA GLU A 76 52.48 8.87 -59.26
C GLU A 76 51.83 9.87 -58.30
N ILE A 77 51.73 11.14 -58.69
CA ILE A 77 51.09 12.20 -57.88
C ILE A 77 49.60 11.90 -57.68
N ILE A 78 48.88 11.48 -58.73
CA ILE A 78 47.45 11.10 -58.62
C ILE A 78 47.27 9.86 -57.72
N ALA A 79 48.16 8.87 -57.80
CA ALA A 79 48.10 7.70 -56.91
C ALA A 79 48.30 8.07 -55.43
N VAL A 80 49.28 8.94 -55.13
CA VAL A 80 49.51 9.44 -53.76
C VAL A 80 48.30 10.23 -53.26
N LEU A 81 47.71 11.12 -54.07
CA LEU A 81 46.52 11.87 -53.69
C LEU A 81 45.30 10.97 -53.45
N ALA A 82 45.11 9.90 -54.25
CA ALA A 82 44.05 8.93 -54.03
C ALA A 82 44.23 8.14 -52.72
N ILE A 83 45.47 7.74 -52.40
CA ILE A 83 45.79 7.07 -51.13
C ILE A 83 45.56 8.01 -49.94
N VAL A 84 45.95 9.28 -50.04
CA VAL A 84 45.70 10.29 -49.00
C VAL A 84 44.20 10.56 -48.84
N ALA A 85 43.44 10.66 -49.93
CA ALA A 85 41.98 10.81 -49.87
C ALA A 85 41.30 9.60 -49.22
N LEU A 86 41.68 8.37 -49.57
CA LEU A 86 41.19 7.15 -48.92
C LEU A 86 41.59 7.08 -47.45
N ALA A 87 42.81 7.49 -47.08
CA ALA A 87 43.24 7.59 -45.69
C ALA A 87 42.43 8.63 -44.90
N ILE A 88 42.09 9.78 -45.51
CA ILE A 88 41.22 10.79 -44.90
C ILE A 88 39.79 10.25 -44.73
N VAL A 89 39.21 9.60 -45.75
CA VAL A 89 37.86 9.02 -45.65
C VAL A 89 37.83 7.87 -44.62
N ALA A 90 38.88 7.05 -44.55
CA ALA A 90 39.01 6.02 -43.52
C ALA A 90 39.19 6.62 -42.11
N PHE A 91 39.98 7.68 -41.96
CA PHE A 91 40.20 8.38 -40.68
C PHE A 91 38.94 9.12 -40.21
N VAL A 92 38.22 9.77 -41.13
CA VAL A 92 36.91 10.41 -40.85
C VAL A 92 35.87 9.36 -40.51
N GLY A 93 35.75 8.28 -41.28
CA GLY A 93 34.84 7.17 -41.01
C GLY A 93 35.13 6.47 -39.66
N TYR A 94 36.40 6.24 -39.35
CA TYR A 94 36.84 5.68 -38.07
C TYR A 94 36.51 6.63 -36.89
N ASN A 95 36.81 7.92 -37.02
CA ASN A 95 36.47 8.91 -35.98
C ASN A 95 34.96 9.05 -35.79
N ILE A 96 34.16 9.03 -36.87
CA ILE A 96 32.69 9.04 -36.79
C ILE A 96 32.19 7.79 -36.06
N TYR A 97 32.70 6.60 -36.41
CA TYR A 97 32.30 5.34 -35.78
C TYR A 97 32.67 5.27 -34.29
N ASP A 98 33.90 5.62 -33.91
CA ASP A 98 34.34 5.56 -32.51
C ASP A 98 33.74 6.68 -31.64
N SER A 99 33.27 7.78 -32.27
CA SER A 99 32.55 8.88 -31.59
C SER A 99 31.08 8.58 -31.31
N GLN A 100 30.45 7.63 -31.98
CA GLN A 100 29.02 7.34 -31.78
C GLN A 100 28.75 6.80 -30.37
N PRO A 101 27.63 7.19 -29.71
CA PRO A 101 27.24 6.63 -28.42
C PRO A 101 26.98 5.13 -28.55
N LYS A 102 27.63 4.32 -27.72
CA LYS A 102 27.63 2.86 -27.88
C LYS A 102 26.48 2.22 -27.10
N SER A 103 25.84 1.22 -27.72
CA SER A 103 24.81 0.42 -27.07
C SER A 103 25.44 -0.46 -25.99
N ILE A 104 24.84 -0.49 -24.80
CA ILE A 104 25.25 -1.40 -23.70
C ILE A 104 24.09 -2.22 -23.14
N ILE A 105 22.88 -2.09 -23.71
CA ILE A 105 21.67 -2.79 -23.27
C ILE A 105 21.75 -4.33 -23.35
N GLY A 106 22.72 -4.86 -24.13
CA GLY A 106 23.06 -6.28 -24.16
C GLY A 106 23.73 -6.78 -22.87
N GLU A 107 24.52 -5.93 -22.20
CA GLU A 107 25.30 -6.27 -21.01
C GLU A 107 24.43 -6.36 -19.73
N VAL A 108 23.19 -5.88 -19.76
CA VAL A 108 22.28 -5.85 -18.62
C VAL A 108 21.76 -7.26 -18.31
N LYS A 109 22.20 -7.79 -17.16
CA LYS A 109 21.87 -9.11 -16.60
C LYS A 109 20.96 -8.90 -15.38
N VAL A 110 19.80 -9.55 -15.36
CA VAL A 110 18.84 -9.50 -14.25
C VAL A 110 18.80 -10.83 -13.51
N GLN A 111 18.41 -10.80 -12.23
CA GLN A 111 18.04 -11.96 -11.43
C GLN A 111 16.74 -11.66 -10.71
N PHE A 112 15.81 -12.60 -10.72
CA PHE A 112 14.55 -12.53 -9.98
C PHE A 112 14.64 -13.41 -8.73
N SER A 113 14.03 -12.97 -7.62
CA SER A 113 14.12 -13.67 -6.34
C SER A 113 12.94 -13.35 -5.43
N GLY A 114 12.62 -14.26 -4.51
CA GLY A 114 11.49 -14.12 -3.58
C GLY A 114 10.28 -14.95 -4.00
N TYR A 115 9.09 -14.44 -3.69
CA TYR A 115 7.80 -15.08 -3.95
C TYR A 115 6.92 -14.20 -4.85
N GLU A 116 5.85 -14.77 -5.40
CA GLU A 116 4.81 -14.04 -6.13
C GLU A 116 4.29 -12.82 -5.36
N GLU A 117 3.95 -11.74 -6.09
CA GLU A 117 3.50 -10.43 -5.57
C GLU A 117 4.47 -9.73 -4.58
N THR A 118 5.63 -10.32 -4.29
CA THR A 118 6.67 -9.78 -3.39
C THR A 118 8.08 -9.90 -3.98
N GLY A 119 8.17 -10.34 -5.23
CA GLY A 119 9.41 -10.64 -5.91
C GLY A 119 10.30 -9.42 -6.08
N LYS A 120 11.61 -9.65 -6.18
CA LYS A 120 12.63 -8.62 -6.29
C LYS A 120 13.53 -8.88 -7.49
N LEU A 121 13.81 -7.82 -8.24
CA LEU A 121 14.85 -7.79 -9.26
C LEU A 121 16.15 -7.28 -8.64
N THR A 122 17.24 -7.99 -8.90
CA THR A 122 18.61 -7.46 -8.81
C THR A 122 19.24 -7.48 -10.20
N TYR A 123 20.25 -6.64 -10.42
CA TYR A 123 20.97 -6.57 -11.70
C TYR A 123 22.42 -6.13 -11.50
N ASN A 124 23.24 -6.28 -12.54
CA ASN A 124 24.67 -5.94 -12.56
C ASN A 124 24.95 -4.42 -12.65
N SER A 125 24.33 -3.63 -11.77
CA SER A 125 24.42 -2.15 -11.77
C SER A 125 25.85 -1.61 -11.76
N GLU A 126 26.74 -2.24 -11.00
CA GLU A 126 28.16 -1.85 -10.91
C GLU A 126 28.91 -2.14 -12.21
N GLU A 127 28.66 -3.27 -12.87
CA GLU A 127 29.25 -3.57 -14.20
C GLU A 127 28.79 -2.54 -15.24
N ILE A 128 27.51 -2.17 -15.22
CA ILE A 128 26.92 -1.16 -16.11
C ILE A 128 27.52 0.23 -15.85
N ALA A 129 27.64 0.64 -14.58
CA ALA A 129 28.30 1.90 -14.19
C ALA A 129 29.76 1.94 -14.67
N SER A 130 30.55 0.91 -14.37
CA SER A 130 31.93 0.77 -14.83
C SER A 130 32.06 0.77 -16.36
N LYS A 131 31.04 0.29 -17.09
CA LYS A 131 31.03 0.33 -18.55
C LYS A 131 30.77 1.73 -19.10
N ILE A 132 29.87 2.49 -18.48
CA ILE A 132 29.62 3.91 -18.79
C ILE A 132 30.89 4.75 -18.49
N GLU A 133 31.56 4.47 -17.37
CA GLU A 133 32.86 5.07 -17.01
C GLU A 133 33.94 4.74 -18.07
N GLU A 134 34.18 3.46 -18.42
CA GLU A 134 35.19 3.04 -19.41
C GLU A 134 34.98 3.76 -20.77
N LEU A 135 33.74 3.77 -21.25
CA LEU A 135 33.38 4.38 -22.53
C LEU A 135 33.53 5.91 -22.49
N SER A 136 33.22 6.54 -21.37
CA SER A 136 33.35 8.00 -21.19
C SER A 136 34.81 8.44 -21.12
N TYR A 137 35.67 7.72 -20.39
CA TYR A 137 37.10 8.00 -20.39
C TYR A 137 37.70 7.83 -21.80
N ARG A 138 37.33 6.77 -22.52
CA ARG A 138 37.80 6.56 -23.90
C ARG A 138 37.32 7.65 -24.86
N LYS A 139 36.03 8.06 -24.79
CA LYS A 139 35.48 9.18 -25.60
C LYS A 139 36.00 10.56 -25.20
N ALA A 140 36.51 10.72 -23.98
CA ALA A 140 37.30 11.88 -23.59
C ALA A 140 38.73 11.88 -24.15
N GLY A 141 39.26 10.71 -24.51
CA GLY A 141 40.55 10.53 -25.17
C GLY A 141 41.60 9.72 -24.38
N PHE A 142 41.23 9.13 -23.24
CA PHE A 142 42.14 8.27 -22.48
C PHE A 142 42.40 6.95 -23.20
N ASN A 143 43.62 6.43 -23.11
CA ASN A 143 43.94 5.11 -23.66
C ASN A 143 43.32 3.98 -22.80
N ASN A 144 43.24 2.77 -23.34
CA ASN A 144 42.59 1.62 -22.69
C ASN A 144 43.13 1.29 -21.28
N ASN A 145 44.41 1.55 -21.00
CA ASN A 145 45.01 1.27 -19.70
C ASN A 145 44.68 2.39 -18.69
N GLN A 146 44.76 3.65 -19.12
CA GLN A 146 44.33 4.81 -18.32
C GLN A 146 42.84 4.73 -17.97
N ALA A 147 41.99 4.43 -18.94
CA ALA A 147 40.55 4.28 -18.73
C ALA A 147 40.24 3.18 -17.69
N LYS A 148 40.91 2.02 -17.76
CA LYS A 148 40.76 0.93 -16.77
C LYS A 148 41.23 1.33 -15.38
N ALA A 149 42.38 2.00 -15.26
CA ALA A 149 42.89 2.46 -13.97
C ALA A 149 41.96 3.51 -13.31
N LEU A 150 41.35 4.39 -14.11
CA LEU A 150 40.35 5.37 -13.63
C LEU A 150 39.06 4.69 -13.16
N VAL A 151 38.51 3.73 -13.91
CA VAL A 151 37.36 2.88 -13.48
C VAL A 151 37.67 2.15 -12.17
N GLN A 152 38.90 1.63 -12.03
CA GLN A 152 39.39 0.96 -10.82
C GLN A 152 39.71 1.93 -9.67
N LYS A 153 39.54 3.24 -9.87
CA LYS A 153 39.76 4.31 -8.88
C LYS A 153 41.19 4.31 -8.31
N ASP A 154 42.15 3.97 -9.18
CA ASP A 154 43.58 3.90 -8.87
C ASP A 154 44.13 5.28 -8.42
N PRO A 155 44.64 5.41 -7.17
CA PRO A 155 45.10 6.70 -6.65
C PRO A 155 46.32 7.28 -7.39
N VAL A 156 47.15 6.44 -8.01
CA VAL A 156 48.32 6.87 -8.79
C VAL A 156 47.86 7.44 -10.13
N ALA A 157 46.94 6.74 -10.82
CA ALA A 157 46.35 7.24 -12.07
C ALA A 157 45.61 8.57 -11.87
N TYR A 158 44.80 8.69 -10.81
CA TYR A 158 44.16 9.96 -10.47
C TYR A 158 45.19 11.06 -10.13
N SER A 159 46.32 10.73 -9.50
CA SER A 159 47.40 11.70 -9.22
C SER A 159 48.14 12.15 -10.49
N GLU A 160 48.42 11.24 -11.42
CA GLU A 160 49.02 11.56 -12.73
C GLU A 160 48.10 12.49 -13.54
N VAL A 161 46.81 12.12 -13.63
CA VAL A 161 45.79 12.89 -14.35
C VAL A 161 45.61 14.29 -13.75
N SER A 162 45.58 14.40 -12.42
CA SER A 162 45.44 15.69 -11.72
C SER A 162 46.65 16.62 -11.90
N ARG A 163 47.84 16.07 -12.15
CA ARG A 163 49.09 16.84 -12.33
C ARG A 163 49.32 17.30 -13.77
N ASN A 164 48.59 16.75 -14.74
CA ASN A 164 48.74 17.07 -16.16
C ASN A 164 47.51 17.85 -16.65
N PRO A 165 47.61 19.16 -16.96
CA PRO A 165 46.45 19.97 -17.36
C PRO A 165 45.65 19.43 -18.54
N LYS A 166 46.29 18.72 -19.48
CA LYS A 166 45.59 18.08 -20.61
C LYS A 166 44.77 16.88 -20.16
N LEU A 167 45.31 16.04 -19.28
CA LEU A 167 44.59 14.89 -18.73
C LEU A 167 43.48 15.34 -17.77
N ALA A 168 43.70 16.37 -16.97
CA ALA A 168 42.67 16.96 -16.10
C ALA A 168 41.46 17.48 -16.90
N ALA A 169 41.68 18.16 -18.02
CA ALA A 169 40.60 18.59 -18.92
C ALA A 169 39.87 17.39 -19.58
N MET A 170 40.59 16.30 -19.88
CA MET A 170 39.98 15.05 -20.35
C MET A 170 39.16 14.36 -19.25
N LEU A 171 39.60 14.39 -17.99
CA LEU A 171 38.84 13.87 -16.85
C LEU A 171 37.53 14.64 -16.66
N GLN A 172 37.56 15.97 -16.63
CA GLN A 172 36.36 16.81 -16.56
C GLN A 172 35.38 16.52 -17.70
N LYS A 173 35.89 16.32 -18.93
CA LYS A 173 35.07 15.92 -20.09
C LYS A 173 34.43 14.54 -19.91
N ALA A 174 35.14 13.57 -19.31
CA ALA A 174 34.61 12.25 -19.02
C ALA A 174 33.57 12.29 -17.89
N GLU A 175 33.82 13.03 -16.81
CA GLU A 175 32.89 13.22 -15.68
C GLU A 175 31.58 13.87 -16.15
N ALA A 176 31.64 14.85 -17.05
CA ALA A 176 30.46 15.41 -17.71
C ALA A 176 29.69 14.39 -18.56
N MET A 177 30.38 13.46 -19.23
CA MET A 177 29.72 12.36 -19.97
C MET A 177 29.08 11.34 -19.03
N ILE A 178 29.77 10.95 -17.94
CA ILE A 178 29.25 10.00 -16.94
C ILE A 178 28.00 10.56 -16.25
N THR A 179 28.06 11.81 -15.79
CA THR A 179 26.93 12.49 -15.13
C THR A 179 25.79 12.87 -16.08
N SER A 180 26.04 12.89 -17.39
CA SER A 180 24.99 13.07 -18.40
C SER A 180 24.11 11.83 -18.63
N VAL A 181 24.43 10.69 -18.02
CA VAL A 181 23.76 9.40 -18.22
C VAL A 181 23.05 8.98 -16.93
N GLN A 182 21.81 8.52 -17.06
CA GLN A 182 21.07 7.89 -15.96
C GLN A 182 20.57 6.52 -16.42
N PHE A 183 20.52 5.56 -15.50
CA PHE A 183 19.98 4.24 -15.79
C PHE A 183 19.24 3.66 -14.58
N ASN A 184 18.10 3.03 -14.83
CA ASN A 184 17.26 2.42 -13.80
C ASN A 184 16.28 1.41 -14.40
N PHE A 185 15.68 0.59 -13.54
CA PHE A 185 14.42 -0.09 -13.82
C PHE A 185 13.24 0.80 -13.41
N ASP A 186 12.09 0.59 -14.05
CA ASP A 186 10.79 1.14 -13.66
C ASP A 186 10.30 0.57 -12.31
N ARG A 187 10.47 -0.73 -12.06
CA ARG A 187 10.11 -1.43 -10.82
C ARG A 187 11.12 -2.52 -10.49
N THR A 188 11.45 -2.67 -9.21
CA THR A 188 12.45 -3.66 -8.71
C THR A 188 11.95 -4.52 -7.54
N SER A 189 10.73 -4.29 -7.07
CA SER A 189 10.07 -4.99 -5.96
C SER A 189 8.59 -5.21 -6.27
N GLU A 190 7.90 -6.02 -5.46
CA GLU A 190 6.47 -6.30 -5.63
C GLU A 190 6.17 -6.88 -7.03
N LEU A 191 7.06 -7.78 -7.47
CA LEU A 191 7.00 -8.47 -8.75
C LEU A 191 6.26 -9.81 -8.63
N LYS A 192 5.59 -10.22 -9.71
CA LYS A 192 5.06 -11.57 -9.92
C LYS A 192 5.52 -12.16 -11.25
N ASN A 193 5.49 -13.48 -11.41
CA ASN A 193 5.82 -14.15 -12.65
C ASN A 193 4.90 -13.66 -13.79
N GLY A 194 5.50 -13.45 -14.95
CA GLY A 194 4.79 -12.93 -16.12
C GLY A 194 4.73 -11.41 -16.22
N ASP A 195 5.03 -10.67 -15.15
CA ASP A 195 5.20 -9.21 -15.20
C ASP A 195 6.28 -8.79 -16.20
N GLU A 196 6.18 -7.56 -16.68
CA GLU A 196 7.24 -6.90 -17.44
C GLU A 196 7.86 -5.76 -16.63
N VAL A 197 9.19 -5.64 -16.70
CA VAL A 197 9.98 -4.56 -16.08
C VAL A 197 11.01 -4.03 -17.08
N THR A 198 11.11 -2.72 -17.20
CA THR A 198 11.88 -2.04 -18.26
C THR A 198 13.10 -1.36 -17.69
N PHE A 199 14.28 -1.84 -18.09
CA PHE A 199 15.51 -1.09 -17.92
C PHE A 199 15.57 0.04 -18.95
N THR A 200 15.87 1.25 -18.50
CA THR A 200 16.02 2.43 -19.35
C THR A 200 17.37 3.08 -19.10
N ILE A 201 18.06 3.42 -20.19
CA ILE A 201 19.22 4.32 -20.21
C ILE A 201 18.76 5.64 -20.84
N THR A 202 18.86 6.74 -20.11
CA THR A 202 18.62 8.08 -20.63
C THR A 202 19.92 8.87 -20.70
N THR A 203 19.97 9.90 -21.55
CA THR A 203 21.00 10.93 -21.47
C THR A 203 20.43 12.30 -21.77
N ASN A 204 20.99 13.32 -21.11
CA ASN A 204 20.72 14.73 -21.35
C ASN A 204 21.78 15.41 -22.25
N SER A 205 22.75 14.66 -22.79
CA SER A 205 23.85 15.22 -23.60
C SER A 205 24.06 14.48 -24.92
N GLN A 206 24.14 15.24 -26.02
CA GLN A 206 24.57 14.73 -27.33
C GLN A 206 26.04 14.22 -27.32
N SER A 207 26.84 14.60 -26.32
CA SER A 207 28.24 14.15 -26.19
C SER A 207 28.39 12.79 -25.49
N ALA A 208 27.33 12.23 -24.91
CA ALA A 208 27.38 11.01 -24.10
C ALA A 208 28.05 9.81 -24.79
N ALA A 209 28.72 8.97 -24.00
CA ALA A 209 29.48 7.82 -24.52
C ALA A 209 28.61 6.57 -24.74
N VAL A 210 27.42 6.51 -24.13
CA VAL A 210 26.44 5.44 -24.31
C VAL A 210 25.15 5.96 -24.92
N LYS A 211 24.46 5.08 -25.65
CA LYS A 211 23.21 5.39 -26.33
C LYS A 211 22.03 5.43 -25.34
N ALA A 212 21.08 6.34 -25.56
CA ALA A 212 19.77 6.27 -24.89
C ALA A 212 18.93 5.14 -25.50
N GLU A 213 18.53 4.17 -24.69
CA GLU A 213 17.86 2.95 -25.12
C GLU A 213 17.15 2.26 -23.95
N LYS A 214 16.21 1.36 -24.26
CA LYS A 214 15.44 0.61 -23.25
C LYS A 214 15.33 -0.87 -23.61
N LYS A 215 15.17 -1.72 -22.60
CA LYS A 215 14.96 -3.18 -22.75
C LYS A 215 14.05 -3.66 -21.64
N THR A 216 12.96 -4.29 -22.06
CA THR A 216 11.99 -4.93 -21.17
C THR A 216 12.43 -6.36 -20.90
N PHE A 217 12.31 -6.78 -19.64
CA PHE A 217 12.57 -8.13 -19.16
C PHE A 217 11.27 -8.68 -18.60
N LYS A 218 10.97 -9.94 -18.89
CA LYS A 218 9.84 -10.65 -18.32
C LYS A 218 10.25 -11.33 -17.02
N VAL A 219 9.49 -11.13 -15.96
CA VAL A 219 9.70 -11.74 -14.65
C VAL A 219 9.37 -13.23 -14.73
N ALA A 220 10.26 -14.07 -14.20
CA ALA A 220 10.15 -15.51 -14.16
C ALA A 220 10.83 -16.07 -12.90
N ASP A 221 10.61 -17.36 -12.63
CA ASP A 221 11.25 -18.16 -11.57
C ASP A 221 11.06 -17.64 -10.12
N LEU A 222 10.08 -16.75 -9.89
CA LEU A 222 9.60 -16.45 -8.54
C LEU A 222 8.82 -17.65 -7.98
N LYS A 223 8.86 -17.82 -6.65
CA LYS A 223 8.20 -18.94 -5.97
C LYS A 223 6.73 -18.64 -5.70
N GLU A 224 5.85 -19.60 -5.94
CA GLU A 224 4.49 -19.53 -5.39
C GLU A 224 4.50 -19.58 -3.86
N TYR A 225 3.52 -18.92 -3.23
CA TYR A 225 3.27 -19.00 -1.80
C TYR A 225 2.51 -20.28 -1.45
N GLU A 226 2.97 -21.02 -0.43
CA GLU A 226 2.20 -22.16 0.12
C GLU A 226 0.92 -21.64 0.80
N LYS A 227 -0.24 -22.21 0.46
CA LYS A 227 -1.53 -21.77 1.01
C LYS A 227 -1.85 -22.49 2.33
N VAL A 228 -2.17 -21.70 3.36
CA VAL A 228 -2.72 -22.15 4.65
C VAL A 228 -4.21 -21.88 4.66
N SER A 229 -5.04 -22.87 4.97
CA SER A 229 -6.49 -22.64 4.98
C SER A 229 -6.99 -22.05 6.29
N THR A 230 -7.77 -20.98 6.19
CA THR A 230 -8.57 -20.44 7.29
C THR A 230 -9.50 -21.48 7.92
N ALA A 231 -9.99 -22.45 7.13
CA ALA A 231 -10.79 -23.56 7.64
C ALA A 231 -9.99 -24.57 8.48
N ASP A 232 -8.67 -24.66 8.31
CA ASP A 232 -7.79 -25.47 9.17
C ASP A 232 -7.41 -24.70 10.44
N LEU A 233 -7.10 -23.40 10.33
CA LEU A 233 -6.85 -22.54 11.49
C LEU A 233 -8.05 -22.52 12.46
N LEU A 234 -9.29 -22.56 11.95
CA LEU A 234 -10.51 -22.67 12.77
C LEU A 234 -10.65 -24.00 13.51
N LYS A 235 -9.98 -25.08 13.07
CA LYS A 235 -9.96 -26.37 13.82
C LYS A 235 -9.00 -26.29 15.02
N GLU A 236 -7.95 -25.48 14.92
CA GLU A 236 -6.99 -25.21 15.99
C GLU A 236 -7.46 -24.11 16.96
N THR A 237 -8.23 -23.15 16.47
CA THR A 237 -8.79 -22.01 17.24
C THR A 237 -10.32 -21.91 17.10
N PRO A 238 -11.09 -22.94 17.48
CA PRO A 238 -12.53 -22.96 17.26
C PRO A 238 -13.25 -21.83 17.98
N VAL A 239 -14.18 -21.17 17.26
CA VAL A 239 -15.11 -20.22 17.85
C VAL A 239 -16.16 -20.99 18.65
N THR A 240 -16.48 -20.47 19.83
CA THR A 240 -17.53 -20.98 20.71
C THR A 240 -18.52 -19.87 21.00
N PHE A 241 -19.80 -20.23 21.13
CA PHE A 241 -20.88 -19.30 21.44
C PHE A 241 -21.49 -19.65 22.79
N THR A 242 -21.70 -18.65 23.66
CA THR A 242 -22.27 -18.85 25.00
C THR A 242 -23.30 -17.78 25.34
N GLY A 243 -24.15 -18.06 26.33
CA GLY A 243 -25.34 -17.26 26.67
C GLY A 243 -26.62 -17.80 26.04
N PHE A 244 -27.55 -16.91 25.73
CA PHE A 244 -28.86 -17.24 25.12
C PHE A 244 -29.03 -16.63 23.74
N ASN A 245 -29.98 -17.18 22.99
CA ASN A 245 -30.47 -16.66 21.73
C ASN A 245 -30.94 -15.19 21.87
N GLY A 246 -30.31 -14.25 21.16
CA GLY A 246 -30.54 -12.80 21.26
C GLY A 246 -29.78 -12.09 22.40
N TYR A 247 -28.89 -12.81 23.08
CA TYR A 247 -28.03 -12.34 24.19
C TYR A 247 -26.64 -13.00 24.16
N GLY A 248 -26.29 -13.67 23.06
CA GLY A 248 -25.09 -14.49 22.95
C GLY A 248 -23.81 -13.67 22.81
N ILE A 249 -22.69 -14.32 23.14
CA ILE A 249 -21.33 -13.83 22.92
C ILE A 249 -20.49 -14.87 22.17
N ALA A 250 -19.56 -14.41 21.35
CA ALA A 250 -18.56 -15.25 20.71
C ALA A 250 -17.25 -15.25 21.51
N SER A 251 -16.55 -16.37 21.52
CA SER A 251 -15.20 -16.54 22.08
C SER A 251 -14.34 -17.38 21.15
N ILE A 252 -13.16 -16.89 20.79
CA ILE A 252 -12.14 -17.69 20.08
C ILE A 252 -11.40 -18.52 21.13
N THR A 253 -11.24 -19.82 20.89
CA THR A 253 -10.50 -20.69 21.82
C THR A 253 -8.99 -20.46 21.67
N GLU A 254 -8.27 -20.23 22.78
CA GLU A 254 -6.79 -20.19 22.78
C GLU A 254 -6.23 -21.51 22.24
N ASN A 255 -5.35 -21.46 21.23
CA ASN A 255 -4.61 -22.65 20.79
C ASN A 255 -3.51 -23.01 21.81
N PRO A 256 -2.94 -24.23 21.76
CA PRO A 256 -1.91 -24.67 22.71
C PRO A 256 -0.63 -23.82 22.73
N ASN A 257 -0.32 -23.14 21.62
CA ASN A 257 0.89 -22.32 21.46
C ASN A 257 0.73 -20.87 21.95
N LYS A 258 -0.52 -20.40 22.10
CA LYS A 258 -0.93 -18.99 22.29
C LYS A 258 -0.68 -18.08 21.08
N ASP A 259 -0.73 -18.65 19.88
CA ASP A 259 -0.70 -17.90 18.64
C ASP A 259 -2.08 -17.26 18.39
N GLY A 260 -2.14 -15.94 18.28
CA GLY A 260 -3.38 -15.23 17.92
C GLY A 260 -3.66 -15.33 16.41
N TYR A 261 -4.19 -16.46 15.93
CA TYR A 261 -4.52 -16.63 14.51
C TYR A 261 -5.63 -15.68 14.02
N PHE A 262 -6.66 -15.45 14.85
CA PHE A 262 -7.82 -14.64 14.51
C PHE A 262 -8.09 -13.51 15.50
N ASN A 263 -8.60 -12.40 14.98
CA ASN A 263 -9.27 -11.34 15.72
C ASN A 263 -10.74 -11.27 15.26
N PHE A 264 -11.65 -10.83 16.13
CA PHE A 264 -12.97 -10.37 15.68
C PHE A 264 -12.84 -9.14 14.77
N GLU A 265 -13.81 -8.94 13.88
CA GLU A 265 -13.92 -7.73 13.07
C GLU A 265 -13.95 -6.45 13.95
N ASP A 266 -13.34 -5.37 13.45
CA ASP A 266 -13.02 -4.13 14.18
C ASP A 266 -12.25 -4.32 15.52
N ASN A 267 -11.67 -5.51 15.75
CA ASN A 267 -11.13 -5.97 17.03
C ASN A 267 -12.18 -5.95 18.18
N LYS A 268 -13.47 -5.92 17.84
CA LYS A 268 -14.58 -5.80 18.79
C LYS A 268 -15.34 -7.11 18.88
N ARG A 269 -15.31 -7.73 20.06
CA ARG A 269 -16.11 -8.93 20.34
C ARG A 269 -17.61 -8.65 20.12
N PRO A 270 -18.32 -9.44 19.30
CA PRO A 270 -19.76 -9.30 19.13
C PRO A 270 -20.53 -9.77 20.36
N THR A 271 -21.68 -9.13 20.62
CA THR A 271 -22.59 -9.41 21.74
C THR A 271 -24.03 -9.31 21.27
N ASN A 272 -24.98 -9.83 22.07
CA ASN A 272 -26.41 -9.93 21.72
C ASN A 272 -26.73 -10.88 20.55
N LEU A 273 -25.81 -11.81 20.24
CA LEU A 273 -25.96 -12.77 19.14
C LEU A 273 -27.19 -13.68 19.33
N LYS A 274 -27.82 -14.06 18.22
CA LYS A 274 -28.87 -15.09 18.10
C LYS A 274 -28.38 -16.25 17.23
N ASN A 275 -29.01 -17.42 17.33
CA ASN A 275 -28.73 -18.53 16.42
C ASN A 275 -29.06 -18.11 14.98
N GLY A 276 -28.16 -18.44 14.04
CA GLY A 276 -28.26 -18.02 12.64
C GLY A 276 -27.75 -16.61 12.34
N ASP A 277 -27.18 -15.89 13.31
CA ASP A 277 -26.29 -14.76 13.00
C ASP A 277 -24.97 -15.27 12.38
N THR A 278 -24.22 -14.37 11.73
CA THR A 278 -22.85 -14.63 11.26
C THR A 278 -21.86 -13.78 12.05
N VAL A 279 -20.73 -14.37 12.46
CA VAL A 279 -19.60 -13.67 13.08
C VAL A 279 -18.40 -13.71 12.13
N THR A 280 -17.96 -12.54 11.69
CA THR A 280 -16.74 -12.37 10.91
C THR A 280 -15.50 -12.41 11.81
N LEU A 281 -14.52 -13.23 11.42
CA LEU A 281 -13.15 -13.15 11.92
C LEU A 281 -12.21 -12.58 10.85
N THR A 282 -11.13 -11.98 11.30
CA THR A 282 -9.99 -11.54 10.48
C THR A 282 -8.74 -12.30 10.91
N VAL A 283 -7.94 -12.77 9.96
CA VAL A 283 -6.63 -13.36 10.26
C VAL A 283 -5.71 -12.24 10.77
N SER A 284 -4.99 -12.47 11.88
CA SER A 284 -4.20 -11.40 12.50
C SER A 284 -3.02 -10.97 11.62
N VAL A 285 -2.77 -9.66 11.56
CA VAL A 285 -1.68 -9.08 10.74
C VAL A 285 -0.31 -9.63 11.16
N THR A 286 -0.12 -9.88 12.45
CA THR A 286 1.08 -10.54 12.99
C THR A 286 1.29 -11.92 12.38
N TYR A 287 0.25 -12.76 12.35
CA TYR A 287 0.33 -14.11 11.79
C TYR A 287 0.48 -14.11 10.26
N ILE A 288 -0.18 -13.19 9.54
CA ILE A 288 0.02 -13.00 8.10
C ILE A 288 1.49 -12.67 7.78
N ASN A 289 2.13 -11.79 8.57
CA ASN A 289 3.53 -11.44 8.40
C ASN A 289 4.47 -12.61 8.72
N GLU A 290 4.15 -13.39 9.76
CA GLU A 290 4.88 -14.61 10.09
C GLU A 290 4.80 -15.66 8.97
N LEU A 291 3.60 -15.93 8.44
CA LEU A 291 3.40 -16.82 7.29
C LEU A 291 4.21 -16.35 6.07
N LYS A 292 4.14 -15.06 5.72
CA LYS A 292 4.92 -14.49 4.61
C LYS A 292 6.42 -14.70 4.78
N SER A 293 6.94 -14.58 6.00
CA SER A 293 8.36 -14.85 6.29
C SER A 293 8.77 -16.31 6.08
N LYS A 294 7.81 -17.24 6.22
CA LYS A 294 7.98 -18.69 6.03
C LYS A 294 7.66 -19.17 4.60
N GLY A 295 7.37 -18.26 3.66
CA GLY A 295 6.97 -18.61 2.29
C GLY A 295 5.52 -19.09 2.17
N LYS A 296 4.65 -18.68 3.10
CA LYS A 296 3.22 -19.05 3.13
C LYS A 296 2.29 -17.83 3.05
N VAL A 297 1.04 -18.07 2.66
CA VAL A 297 -0.06 -17.09 2.68
C VAL A 297 -1.36 -17.78 3.10
N VAL A 298 -2.32 -17.05 3.66
CA VAL A 298 -3.68 -17.60 3.90
C VAL A 298 -4.49 -17.65 2.61
N ASP A 299 -5.44 -18.58 2.53
CA ASP A 299 -6.42 -18.67 1.43
C ASP A 299 -7.41 -17.49 1.40
N ASN A 300 -7.77 -16.96 2.57
CA ASN A 300 -8.57 -15.75 2.76
C ASN A 300 -8.10 -14.99 4.01
N ASN A 301 -8.22 -13.65 4.00
CA ASN A 301 -7.94 -12.80 5.17
C ASN A 301 -9.13 -12.71 6.14
N LYS A 302 -10.32 -13.12 5.70
CA LYS A 302 -11.54 -13.20 6.52
C LYS A 302 -12.12 -14.61 6.51
N VAL A 303 -12.81 -14.99 7.57
CA VAL A 303 -13.65 -16.19 7.61
C VAL A 303 -14.90 -15.91 8.42
N GLU A 304 -16.03 -16.46 8.00
CA GLU A 304 -17.34 -16.28 8.62
C GLU A 304 -17.74 -17.55 9.36
N VAL A 305 -18.29 -17.39 10.56
CA VAL A 305 -18.79 -18.51 11.39
C VAL A 305 -20.23 -18.25 11.78
N THR A 306 -21.14 -19.17 11.46
CA THR A 306 -22.54 -19.12 11.87
C THR A 306 -22.66 -19.35 13.38
N VAL A 307 -23.50 -18.54 14.03
CA VAL A 307 -23.81 -18.66 15.46
C VAL A 307 -24.78 -19.81 15.67
N GLU A 308 -24.37 -20.81 16.44
CA GLU A 308 -25.17 -21.99 16.78
C GLU A 308 -25.02 -22.37 18.26
N GLY A 309 -25.94 -23.19 18.77
CA GLY A 309 -25.86 -23.75 20.13
C GLY A 309 -26.27 -22.82 21.27
N LEU A 310 -26.67 -21.57 20.98
CA LEU A 310 -27.24 -20.68 22.00
C LEU A 310 -28.61 -21.22 22.46
N LYS A 311 -28.84 -21.28 23.76
CA LYS A 311 -30.10 -21.78 24.35
C LYS A 311 -31.22 -20.74 24.20
N ASP A 312 -32.48 -21.16 24.18
CA ASP A 312 -33.60 -20.21 24.29
C ASP A 312 -33.86 -19.89 25.77
N LEU A 313 -34.31 -18.67 26.06
CA LEU A 313 -34.70 -18.26 27.40
C LEU A 313 -35.88 -19.06 27.97
N LYS A 314 -36.72 -19.64 27.09
CA LYS A 314 -37.81 -20.56 27.44
C LYS A 314 -37.30 -21.87 28.09
N ASP A 315 -36.03 -22.22 27.90
CA ASP A 315 -35.44 -23.47 28.36
C ASP A 315 -34.94 -23.37 29.82
N VAL A 316 -35.12 -22.21 30.47
CA VAL A 316 -34.77 -21.91 31.87
C VAL A 316 -35.97 -22.20 32.77
N LYS A 317 -35.80 -23.16 33.68
CA LYS A 317 -36.94 -23.86 34.30
C LYS A 317 -37.64 -23.06 35.41
N ASN A 318 -36.91 -22.21 36.14
CA ASN A 318 -37.37 -21.55 37.35
C ASN A 318 -37.51 -20.01 37.20
N PHE A 319 -37.86 -19.53 36.01
CA PHE A 319 -38.19 -18.11 35.80
C PHE A 319 -39.43 -17.66 36.59
N ALA A 320 -40.45 -18.51 36.70
CA ALA A 320 -41.66 -18.24 37.48
C ALA A 320 -41.37 -18.04 38.98
N ASP A 321 -40.44 -18.82 39.55
CA ASP A 321 -40.00 -18.66 40.94
C ASP A 321 -39.28 -17.32 41.15
N LEU A 322 -38.50 -16.87 40.16
CA LEU A 322 -37.83 -15.56 40.19
C LEU A 322 -38.86 -14.41 40.08
N LEU A 323 -39.88 -14.53 39.22
CA LEU A 323 -41.01 -13.58 39.17
C LEU A 323 -41.75 -13.52 40.51
N LYS A 324 -42.03 -14.66 41.14
CA LYS A 324 -42.64 -14.70 42.47
C LYS A 324 -41.74 -14.02 43.51
N LYS A 325 -40.43 -14.25 43.45
CA LYS A 325 -39.46 -13.59 44.35
C LYS A 325 -39.46 -12.07 44.19
N ASN A 326 -39.67 -11.56 42.97
CA ASN A 326 -39.83 -10.12 42.70
C ASN A 326 -41.12 -9.55 43.33
N ASP A 327 -42.24 -10.26 43.22
CA ASP A 327 -43.53 -9.90 43.83
C ASP A 327 -43.47 -9.91 45.36
N ASP A 328 -42.97 -11.00 45.96
CA ASP A 328 -42.75 -11.12 47.41
C ASP A 328 -41.84 -9.98 47.93
N TYR A 329 -40.76 -9.64 47.20
CA TYR A 329 -39.88 -8.52 47.53
C TYR A 329 -40.62 -7.18 47.45
N SER A 330 -41.37 -6.92 46.37
CA SER A 330 -42.13 -5.67 46.22
C SER A 330 -43.13 -5.44 47.37
N LYS A 331 -43.77 -6.51 47.85
CA LYS A 331 -44.68 -6.49 49.02
C LYS A 331 -43.91 -6.27 50.32
N SER A 332 -42.75 -6.90 50.49
CA SER A 332 -41.93 -6.76 51.70
C SER A 332 -41.39 -5.33 51.92
N GLU A 333 -41.22 -4.54 50.87
CA GLU A 333 -40.72 -3.16 50.92
C GLU A 333 -41.84 -2.10 50.97
N ASN A 334 -43.11 -2.49 50.78
CA ASN A 334 -44.28 -1.58 50.76
C ASN A 334 -45.39 -2.12 51.67
N GLN A 335 -45.05 -2.37 52.94
CA GLN A 335 -45.96 -2.97 53.92
C GLN A 335 -47.00 -1.97 54.45
N ASN A 336 -48.25 -2.42 54.58
CA ASN A 336 -49.32 -1.64 55.19
C ASN A 336 -49.15 -1.53 56.72
N SER A 337 -49.56 -0.40 57.27
CA SER A 337 -49.58 -0.12 58.71
C SER A 337 -50.80 0.73 59.09
N SER A 338 -51.06 0.91 60.38
CA SER A 338 -52.16 1.75 60.89
C SER A 338 -52.13 3.22 60.42
N PHE A 339 -51.01 3.68 59.86
CA PHE A 339 -50.80 5.06 59.42
C PHE A 339 -50.47 5.20 57.93
N SER A 340 -50.26 4.10 57.19
CA SER A 340 -49.86 4.15 55.78
C SER A 340 -50.31 2.91 55.04
N THR A 341 -50.87 3.11 53.86
CA THR A 341 -51.31 2.06 52.94
C THR A 341 -50.57 2.16 51.62
N TYR A 342 -50.34 1.02 50.99
CA TYR A 342 -49.70 0.87 49.69
C TYR A 342 -50.57 -0.02 48.80
N THR A 343 -50.76 0.38 47.55
CA THR A 343 -51.31 -0.45 46.47
C THR A 343 -50.25 -0.63 45.40
N LEU A 344 -50.05 -1.86 44.95
CA LEU A 344 -49.06 -2.24 43.93
C LEU A 344 -49.79 -2.73 42.69
N GLU A 345 -49.59 -2.06 41.55
CA GLU A 345 -50.13 -2.47 40.25
C GLU A 345 -48.95 -2.78 39.31
N SER A 346 -48.75 -4.04 38.92
CA SER A 346 -47.67 -4.41 37.98
C SER A 346 -47.88 -3.74 36.61
N GLN A 347 -46.80 -3.23 36.03
CA GLN A 347 -46.75 -2.53 34.73
C GLN A 347 -45.96 -3.31 33.68
N GLY A 348 -45.40 -4.48 34.03
CA GLY A 348 -44.59 -5.33 33.15
C GLY A 348 -43.29 -5.80 33.80
N SER A 349 -42.76 -6.92 33.30
CA SER A 349 -41.45 -7.47 33.67
C SER A 349 -40.42 -7.23 32.58
N TYR A 350 -39.16 -7.13 32.98
CA TYR A 350 -38.04 -6.80 32.10
C TYR A 350 -36.81 -7.66 32.43
N LEU A 351 -36.09 -8.08 31.39
CA LEU A 351 -35.00 -9.05 31.47
C LEU A 351 -33.70 -8.50 30.86
N LYS A 352 -32.61 -8.63 31.61
CA LYS A 352 -31.24 -8.36 31.18
C LYS A 352 -30.37 -9.58 31.46
N VAL A 353 -29.83 -10.19 30.40
CA VAL A 353 -28.80 -11.23 30.52
C VAL A 353 -27.43 -10.56 30.52
N ILE A 354 -26.58 -10.95 31.47
CA ILE A 354 -25.19 -10.50 31.57
C ILE A 354 -24.30 -11.73 31.36
N PRO A 355 -23.69 -11.93 30.18
CA PRO A 355 -22.82 -13.08 29.94
C PRO A 355 -21.57 -13.03 30.84
N GLU A 356 -21.11 -14.19 31.28
CA GLU A 356 -19.87 -14.35 32.05
C GLU A 356 -19.01 -15.46 31.43
N GLU A 357 -17.69 -15.30 31.51
CA GLU A 357 -16.71 -16.27 30.97
C GLU A 357 -16.31 -17.35 31.99
N ASN A 358 -16.91 -17.34 33.17
CA ASN A 358 -16.48 -18.13 34.31
C ASN A 358 -16.90 -19.60 34.15
N LYS A 359 -16.00 -20.55 34.43
CA LYS A 359 -16.22 -22.00 34.26
C LYS A 359 -17.39 -22.59 35.08
N LYS A 360 -18.02 -21.82 35.97
CA LYS A 360 -19.13 -22.24 36.85
C LYS A 360 -20.53 -21.87 36.34
N SER A 361 -20.69 -20.69 35.73
CA SER A 361 -21.96 -20.12 35.28
C SER A 361 -22.01 -20.04 33.74
N ASN A 362 -23.21 -19.90 33.18
CA ASN A 362 -23.41 -19.50 31.78
C ASN A 362 -23.69 -17.99 31.65
N GLY A 363 -23.33 -17.21 32.68
CA GLY A 363 -23.74 -15.81 32.86
C GLY A 363 -24.63 -15.59 34.07
N LYS A 364 -25.16 -14.37 34.17
CA LYS A 364 -26.17 -13.90 35.12
C LYS A 364 -27.44 -13.48 34.39
N VAL A 365 -28.55 -13.54 35.11
CA VAL A 365 -29.87 -13.12 34.65
C VAL A 365 -30.45 -12.15 35.68
N SER A 366 -30.66 -10.89 35.27
CA SER A 366 -31.40 -9.90 36.04
C SER A 366 -32.83 -9.81 35.52
N LEU A 367 -33.79 -10.15 36.38
CA LEU A 367 -35.23 -10.05 36.10
C LEU A 367 -35.85 -9.08 37.09
N ILE A 368 -36.47 -8.03 36.57
CA ILE A 368 -37.17 -7.01 37.35
C ILE A 368 -38.64 -6.94 36.95
N THR A 369 -39.49 -6.46 37.85
CA THR A 369 -40.88 -6.14 37.56
C THR A 369 -41.15 -4.70 37.98
N VAL A 370 -41.70 -3.90 37.08
CA VAL A 370 -42.09 -2.50 37.34
C VAL A 370 -43.47 -2.50 37.97
N TYR A 371 -43.63 -1.79 39.09
CA TYR A 371 -44.89 -1.58 39.79
C TYR A 371 -45.19 -0.09 39.88
N LYS A 372 -46.43 0.26 39.59
CA LYS A 372 -47.05 1.52 40.00
C LYS A 372 -47.39 1.38 41.49
N VAL A 373 -46.66 2.10 42.33
CA VAL A 373 -46.81 2.11 43.78
C VAL A 373 -47.62 3.33 44.17
N THR A 374 -48.84 3.11 44.66
CA THR A 374 -49.71 4.16 45.22
C THR A 374 -49.62 4.12 46.74
N TRP A 375 -49.01 5.12 47.36
CA TRP A 375 -48.99 5.31 48.81
C TRP A 375 -50.14 6.24 49.25
N SER A 376 -50.72 6.01 50.43
CA SER A 376 -51.68 6.92 51.05
C SER A 376 -51.59 6.90 52.59
N SER A 377 -51.62 8.09 53.20
CA SER A 377 -51.53 8.32 54.65
C SER A 377 -52.33 9.56 55.05
N GLY A 378 -53.40 9.37 55.84
CA GLY A 378 -54.36 10.44 56.12
C GLY A 378 -54.93 11.03 54.82
N ASN A 379 -54.79 12.34 54.62
CA ASN A 379 -55.21 13.03 53.40
C ASN A 379 -54.13 13.05 52.29
N SER A 380 -52.91 12.55 52.57
CA SER A 380 -51.79 12.54 51.62
C SER A 380 -51.81 11.30 50.74
N LYS A 381 -51.55 11.49 49.43
CA LYS A 381 -51.45 10.41 48.45
C LYS A 381 -50.32 10.71 47.45
N GLU A 382 -49.47 9.72 47.18
CA GLU A 382 -48.45 9.81 46.13
C GLU A 382 -48.46 8.55 45.26
N VAL A 383 -48.15 8.70 43.98
CA VAL A 383 -47.92 7.59 43.04
C VAL A 383 -46.48 7.69 42.52
N ARG A 384 -45.75 6.57 42.53
CA ARG A 384 -44.44 6.42 41.86
C ARG A 384 -44.34 5.07 41.17
N TYR A 385 -43.65 5.02 40.05
CA TYR A 385 -43.26 3.79 39.39
C TYR A 385 -41.91 3.34 39.94
N LYS A 386 -41.83 2.11 40.47
CA LYS A 386 -40.61 1.49 40.99
C LYS A 386 -40.44 0.10 40.38
N TYR A 387 -39.21 -0.30 40.06
CA TYR A 387 -38.92 -1.72 39.84
C TYR A 387 -38.41 -2.41 41.09
N TYR A 388 -38.77 -3.68 41.23
CA TYR A 388 -38.26 -4.64 42.21
C TYR A 388 -37.87 -5.91 41.46
N GLY A 389 -36.71 -6.48 41.81
CA GLY A 389 -36.19 -7.64 41.11
C GLY A 389 -35.01 -8.31 41.77
N TYR A 390 -34.46 -9.30 41.07
CA TYR A 390 -33.29 -10.06 41.48
C TYR A 390 -32.39 -10.37 40.28
N GLN A 391 -31.08 -10.44 40.57
CA GLN A 391 -30.06 -10.94 39.66
C GLN A 391 -29.52 -12.27 40.18
N ALA A 392 -29.74 -13.35 39.42
CA ALA A 392 -29.32 -14.71 39.74
C ALA A 392 -28.19 -15.18 38.81
N TYR A 393 -27.37 -16.15 39.23
CA TYR A 393 -26.46 -16.86 38.33
C TYR A 393 -27.23 -17.90 37.50
N LEU A 394 -26.85 -18.08 36.24
CA LEU A 394 -27.35 -19.17 35.41
C LEU A 394 -26.43 -20.39 35.53
N LEU A 395 -26.97 -21.50 36.03
CA LEU A 395 -26.29 -22.78 36.18
C LEU A 395 -26.32 -23.56 34.84
N LYS A 396 -25.46 -24.59 34.74
CA LYS A 396 -25.25 -25.31 33.47
C LYS A 396 -26.42 -26.20 33.03
N ASP A 397 -27.26 -26.59 33.98
CA ASP A 397 -28.48 -27.41 33.86
C ASP A 397 -29.75 -26.61 33.50
N ASN A 398 -29.59 -25.31 33.20
CA ASN A 398 -30.63 -24.30 32.95
C ASN A 398 -31.47 -23.91 34.17
N ASN A 399 -30.97 -24.11 35.39
CA ASN A 399 -31.56 -23.50 36.57
C ASN A 399 -30.91 -22.16 36.91
N LEU A 400 -31.68 -21.24 37.48
CA LEU A 400 -31.18 -20.02 38.10
C LEU A 400 -30.85 -20.30 39.57
N ASP A 401 -29.69 -19.83 40.02
CA ASP A 401 -29.28 -19.85 41.43
C ASP A 401 -30.08 -18.79 42.20
N LEU A 402 -31.23 -19.20 42.73
CA LEU A 402 -32.14 -18.33 43.47
C LEU A 402 -31.64 -18.02 44.89
N ASP A 403 -30.73 -18.82 45.44
CA ASP A 403 -30.23 -18.65 46.81
C ASP A 403 -29.07 -17.64 46.86
N ALA A 404 -28.20 -17.64 45.85
CA ALA A 404 -27.18 -16.61 45.67
C ALA A 404 -27.71 -15.32 44.98
N ALA A 405 -29.01 -15.22 44.72
CA ALA A 405 -29.59 -14.11 43.95
C ALA A 405 -29.60 -12.78 44.71
N SER A 406 -29.02 -11.73 44.12
CA SER A 406 -28.92 -10.39 44.71
C SER A 406 -30.14 -9.51 44.36
N LYS A 407 -30.75 -8.84 45.35
CA LYS A 407 -31.83 -7.85 45.16
C LYS A 407 -31.41 -6.71 44.20
N VAL A 408 -32.36 -6.24 43.38
CA VAL A 408 -32.23 -5.10 42.46
C VAL A 408 -33.50 -4.24 42.56
N SER A 409 -33.38 -2.91 42.75
CA SER A 409 -34.54 -2.02 42.91
C SER A 409 -34.25 -0.55 42.59
N SER A 410 -35.29 0.21 42.25
CA SER A 410 -35.21 1.66 41.99
C SER A 410 -35.70 2.53 43.16
N TRP A 411 -35.17 3.75 43.28
CA TRP A 411 -35.75 4.81 44.14
C TRP A 411 -37.18 5.23 43.71
N GLY A 412 -37.43 5.21 42.40
CA GLY A 412 -38.76 5.37 41.81
C GLY A 412 -39.04 6.73 41.18
N SER A 413 -39.66 6.69 39.99
CA SER A 413 -39.98 7.85 39.14
C SER A 413 -41.47 8.24 39.24
N LYS A 414 -41.83 9.45 38.81
CA LYS A 414 -43.22 9.84 38.52
C LYS A 414 -43.61 9.63 37.04
N ASP A 415 -42.62 9.42 36.19
CA ASP A 415 -42.77 9.08 34.78
C ASP A 415 -42.44 7.60 34.55
N LEU A 416 -43.38 6.88 33.90
CA LEU A 416 -43.25 5.47 33.55
C LEU A 416 -42.46 5.29 32.24
N GLU A 417 -42.60 6.18 31.27
CA GLU A 417 -41.95 6.03 29.97
C GLU A 417 -40.48 6.42 30.04
N GLY A 418 -40.13 7.45 30.82
CA GLY A 418 -38.74 7.74 31.20
C GLY A 418 -38.07 6.56 31.91
N LEU A 419 -38.77 5.89 32.84
CA LEU A 419 -38.25 4.69 33.52
C LEU A 419 -38.06 3.51 32.54
N LYS A 420 -38.96 3.33 31.57
CA LYS A 420 -38.79 2.33 30.50
C LYS A 420 -37.59 2.66 29.58
N ALA A 421 -37.38 3.93 29.26
CA ALA A 421 -36.24 4.38 28.45
C ALA A 421 -34.90 4.21 29.19
N GLU A 422 -34.87 4.48 30.50
CA GLU A 422 -33.75 4.17 31.41
C GLU A 422 -33.42 2.67 31.36
N LEU A 423 -34.41 1.81 31.60
CA LEU A 423 -34.25 0.35 31.56
C LEU A 423 -33.78 -0.18 30.19
N ALA A 424 -34.31 0.37 29.09
CA ALA A 424 -33.85 0.02 27.74
C ALA A 424 -32.39 0.45 27.51
N THR A 425 -31.99 1.62 28.02
CA THR A 425 -30.61 2.12 27.95
C THR A 425 -29.66 1.27 28.81
N GLU A 426 -30.12 0.77 29.95
CA GLU A 426 -29.39 -0.23 30.73
C GLU A 426 -29.31 -1.62 30.07
N GLY A 427 -30.02 -1.87 28.96
CA GLY A 427 -30.01 -3.13 28.23
C GLY A 427 -31.01 -4.18 28.74
N TYR A 428 -32.03 -3.77 29.52
CA TYR A 428 -33.19 -4.61 29.76
C TYR A 428 -34.13 -4.61 28.55
N LYS A 429 -34.67 -5.78 28.20
CA LYS A 429 -35.73 -5.95 27.17
C LYS A 429 -37.01 -6.39 27.88
N VAL A 430 -38.19 -6.17 27.27
CA VAL A 430 -39.47 -6.64 27.85
C VAL A 430 -39.43 -8.16 28.01
N TYR A 431 -39.90 -8.66 29.16
CA TYR A 431 -40.09 -10.09 29.42
C TYR A 431 -41.56 -10.46 29.34
N GLU A 432 -41.93 -11.22 28.32
CA GLU A 432 -43.24 -11.85 28.21
C GLU A 432 -43.16 -13.29 28.72
N GLU A 433 -43.86 -13.58 29.80
CA GLU A 433 -44.07 -14.97 30.25
C GLU A 433 -44.97 -15.67 29.24
N LYS A 434 -44.37 -16.48 28.36
CA LYS A 434 -45.14 -17.36 27.48
C LYS A 434 -45.88 -18.39 28.32
N LYS A 435 -47.18 -18.19 28.47
CA LYS A 435 -48.09 -19.23 28.97
C LYS A 435 -47.88 -20.49 28.14
N SER A 436 -47.73 -21.63 28.82
CA SER A 436 -47.84 -22.93 28.16
C SER A 436 -49.29 -23.14 27.71
N GLU A 437 -49.46 -23.53 26.44
CA GLU A 437 -50.67 -24.17 25.94
C GLU A 437 -50.71 -25.64 26.38
#